data_AF-A0A0B0N0L3-F1
#
_entry.id   AF-A0A0B0N0L3-F1
#
_cell.length_a   1.000
_cell.length_b   1.000
_cell.length_c   1.000
_cell.angle_alpha   90.00
_cell.angle_beta   90.00
_cell.angle_gamma   90.00
#
_symmetry.space_group_name_H-M   'P 1'
#
loop_
_entity.id
_entity.type
_entity.pdbx_description
1 polymer ?
#
loop_
_entity_poly.entity_id
_entity_poly.type
_entity_poly.pdbx_seq_one_letter_code
_entity_poly.pdbx_strand_id
1 'polypeptide(L)'
;MANSIYRASMLQSYSQLLFQPCLSNKHCVPKKTNLLCFASSQLNPARSEVSFCTGTHLIPHPNKVERGGEDAFFVSNFKGGVIAVADGVSGWAEQNVDPSLFSKELMANASSLVGDLEVNYDPQILIRKAHAATGSKGSATASVELVEGDTIVMGSDGLFDNVFDGEIVSTLAAHSDVVEAAKALANLASNHSLDSRFDSPYTIEARSKGLDVPFWKKFLGMKLTGGKLDDITVIVGQVITSAASPQLT
;
A
#
# COMPACT_ATOMS: atom_id res chain seq x y z
N MET A 1 5.36 -17.55 -5.22
CA MET A 1 5.61 -16.47 -4.25
C MET A 1 4.42 -15.54 -4.30
N ALA A 2 3.76 -15.30 -3.17
CA ALA A 2 2.62 -14.40 -3.11
C ALA A 2 3.18 -12.99 -2.87
N ASN A 3 3.04 -12.11 -3.86
CA ASN A 3 3.39 -10.71 -3.71
C ASN A 3 2.19 -10.00 -3.06
N SER A 4 2.37 -9.39 -1.89
CA SER A 4 1.35 -8.52 -1.30
C SER A 4 1.23 -7.25 -2.13
N ILE A 5 0.04 -6.96 -2.67
CA ILE A 5 -0.26 -5.68 -3.32
C ILE A 5 -0.81 -4.72 -2.27
N TYR A 6 -0.09 -3.63 -2.02
CA TYR A 6 -0.58 -2.53 -1.20
C TYR A 6 -1.12 -1.43 -2.11
N ARG A 7 -2.43 -1.17 -2.03
CA ARG A 7 -3.09 -0.10 -2.79
C ARG A 7 -2.96 1.22 -2.03
N ALA A 8 -1.95 2.01 -2.34
CA ALA A 8 -1.82 3.38 -1.84
C ALA A 8 -2.58 4.33 -2.80
N SER A 9 -3.86 4.60 -2.53
CA SER A 9 -4.59 5.67 -3.20
C SER A 9 -4.26 7.01 -2.54
N MET A 10 -3.89 8.03 -3.34
CA MET A 10 -3.85 9.43 -2.90
C MET A 10 -5.25 9.85 -2.45
N LEU A 11 -5.47 9.85 -1.13
CA LEU A 11 -6.69 10.38 -0.53
C LEU A 11 -6.65 11.91 -0.56
N GLN A 12 -7.33 12.53 -1.53
CA GLN A 12 -7.76 13.91 -1.42
C GLN A 12 -9.09 13.98 -0.64
N SER A 13 -8.91 14.10 0.68
CA SER A 13 -9.74 14.68 1.74
C SER A 13 -11.18 15.15 1.45
N TYR A 14 -12.16 14.47 2.08
CA TYR A 14 -12.93 14.85 3.30
C TYR A 14 -14.09 15.86 3.12
N SER A 15 -15.32 15.42 3.41
CA SER A 15 -16.11 16.03 4.50
C SER A 15 -17.30 15.17 4.92
N GLN A 16 -17.60 15.26 6.21
CA GLN A 16 -18.36 14.34 7.06
C GLN A 16 -19.69 13.89 6.46
N LEU A 17 -20.15 12.65 6.73
CA LEU A 17 -21.52 12.14 6.49
C LEU A 17 -22.29 12.86 5.35
N LEU A 18 -22.47 12.20 4.20
CA LEU A 18 -23.49 12.49 3.16
C LEU A 18 -24.42 13.70 3.41
N PHE A 19 -24.27 14.79 2.64
CA PHE A 19 -25.39 15.60 2.11
C PHE A 19 -24.95 16.35 0.83
N GLN A 20 -25.92 16.49 -0.08
CA GLN A 20 -25.85 16.94 -1.48
C GLN A 20 -25.97 18.49 -1.60
N PRO A 21 -26.11 19.12 -2.80
CA PRO A 21 -25.14 19.98 -3.47
C PRO A 21 -25.60 21.45 -3.67
N CYS A 22 -24.92 22.17 -4.58
CA CYS A 22 -25.27 23.42 -5.30
C CYS A 22 -24.57 24.71 -4.81
N LEU A 23 -24.10 25.65 -5.65
CA LEU A 23 -24.32 25.95 -7.07
C LEU A 23 -23.36 27.07 -7.56
N SER A 24 -23.09 27.08 -8.86
CA SER A 24 -22.88 28.25 -9.75
C SER A 24 -21.51 28.97 -9.75
N ASN A 25 -20.64 28.86 -10.78
CA ASN A 25 -20.68 29.37 -12.17
C ASN A 25 -20.14 30.82 -12.31
N LYS A 26 -19.02 31.00 -13.04
CA LYS A 26 -18.91 31.80 -14.31
C LYS A 26 -17.46 32.20 -14.68
N HIS A 27 -17.10 31.86 -15.93
CA HIS A 27 -16.25 32.55 -16.91
C HIS A 27 -14.99 33.33 -16.49
N CYS A 28 -13.83 33.03 -17.10
CA CYS A 28 -13.38 33.66 -18.36
C CYS A 28 -12.05 33.05 -18.89
N VAL A 29 -11.93 32.98 -20.22
CA VAL A 29 -10.74 32.67 -21.06
C VAL A 29 -10.36 34.00 -21.76
N PRO A 30 -9.12 34.33 -22.25
CA PRO A 30 -7.96 33.49 -22.62
C PRO A 30 -6.54 34.04 -22.27
N LYS A 31 -5.50 33.20 -22.39
CA LYS A 31 -4.43 33.24 -23.45
C LYS A 31 -3.12 32.56 -23.00
N LYS A 32 -2.74 31.55 -23.80
CA LYS A 32 -1.41 31.00 -24.12
C LYS A 32 -0.23 31.31 -23.19
N THR A 33 0.33 30.26 -22.60
CA THR A 33 1.78 30.00 -22.59
C THR A 33 1.99 28.49 -22.66
N ASN A 34 2.84 28.06 -23.59
CA ASN A 34 3.24 26.67 -23.75
C ASN A 34 4.08 26.24 -22.54
N LEU A 35 3.63 25.27 -21.76
CA LEU A 35 4.53 24.48 -20.92
C LEU A 35 4.66 23.09 -21.54
N LEU A 36 5.65 22.97 -22.42
CA LEU A 36 6.23 21.68 -22.77
C LEU A 36 7.14 21.28 -21.60
N CYS A 37 6.73 20.29 -20.81
CA CYS A 37 7.65 19.62 -19.91
C CYS A 37 8.52 18.68 -20.74
N PHE A 38 9.71 19.16 -21.11
CA PHE A 38 10.79 18.30 -21.59
C PHE A 38 11.48 17.67 -20.38
N ALA A 39 11.49 16.35 -20.29
CA ALA A 39 12.57 15.63 -19.62
C ALA A 39 13.55 15.18 -20.71
N SER A 40 14.60 15.98 -20.93
CA SER A 40 15.84 15.45 -21.51
C SER A 40 16.77 15.18 -20.35
N SER A 41 17.27 13.95 -20.25
CA SER A 41 18.71 13.67 -20.33
C SER A 41 19.00 12.29 -19.75
N GLN A 42 20.03 11.68 -20.31
CA GLN A 42 20.55 10.38 -19.95
C GLN A 42 20.68 10.21 -18.43
N LEU A 43 20.12 9.14 -17.90
CA LEU A 43 20.28 8.79 -16.49
C LEU A 43 21.55 7.97 -16.32
N ASN A 44 22.62 8.64 -15.88
CA ASN A 44 23.57 7.98 -14.98
C ASN A 44 22.75 7.45 -13.79
N PRO A 45 22.92 6.19 -13.35
CA PRO A 45 22.16 5.67 -12.22
C PRO A 45 22.67 6.32 -10.93
N ALA A 46 22.13 7.50 -10.60
CA ALA A 46 22.20 8.07 -9.28
C ALA A 46 21.37 7.16 -8.36
N ARG A 47 22.06 6.42 -7.49
CA ARG A 47 21.47 5.53 -6.46
C ARG A 47 20.39 6.30 -5.69
N SER A 48 19.11 5.96 -5.87
CA SER A 48 18.05 6.49 -5.01
C SER A 48 17.86 5.56 -3.82
N GLU A 49 18.34 6.00 -2.66
CA GLU A 49 17.97 5.44 -1.38
C GLU A 49 16.46 5.67 -1.18
N VAL A 50 15.66 4.62 -1.37
CA VAL A 50 14.22 4.69 -1.10
C VAL A 50 14.06 4.65 0.41
N SER A 51 13.50 5.72 0.99
CA SER A 51 13.17 5.80 2.41
C SER A 51 11.65 5.86 2.55
N PHE A 52 11.10 5.10 3.50
CA PHE A 52 9.70 5.24 3.90
C PHE A 52 9.55 6.44 4.83
N CYS A 53 8.55 7.28 4.56
CA CYS A 53 8.09 8.29 5.50
C CYS A 53 6.90 7.71 6.27
N THR A 54 7.12 7.29 7.50
CA THR A 54 6.13 6.55 8.30
C THR A 54 5.58 7.43 9.42
N GLY A 55 4.26 7.62 9.45
CA GLY A 55 3.53 8.16 10.60
C GLY A 55 3.00 7.02 11.46
N THR A 56 3.08 7.14 12.78
CA THR A 56 2.53 6.14 13.70
C THR A 56 1.59 6.80 14.70
N HIS A 57 0.49 6.13 15.02
CA HIS A 57 -0.47 6.58 16.02
C HIS A 57 -1.12 5.36 16.65
N LEU A 58 -1.16 5.32 17.98
CA LEU A 58 -1.71 4.21 18.76
C LEU A 58 -2.76 4.77 19.71
N ILE A 59 -3.98 4.24 19.62
CA ILE A 59 -5.10 4.60 20.50
C ILE A 59 -5.46 3.34 21.29
N PRO A 60 -5.10 3.26 22.59
CA PRO A 60 -5.47 2.12 23.41
C PRO A 60 -6.98 2.01 23.59
N HIS A 61 -7.47 0.80 23.83
CA HIS A 61 -8.84 0.61 24.32
C HIS A 61 -9.08 1.45 25.60
N PRO A 62 -10.24 2.12 25.78
CA PRO A 62 -10.50 3.03 26.91
C PRO A 62 -10.15 2.45 28.30
N ASN A 63 -10.53 1.19 28.53
CA ASN A 63 -10.24 0.47 29.78
C ASN A 63 -8.75 0.10 29.99
N LYS A 64 -7.88 0.44 29.03
CA LYS A 64 -6.46 0.06 28.96
C LYS A 64 -5.54 1.27 28.73
N VAL A 65 -6.09 2.49 28.74
CA VAL A 65 -5.33 3.72 28.47
C VAL A 65 -4.25 3.93 29.52
N GLU A 66 -4.55 3.71 30.80
CA GLU A 66 -3.57 3.89 31.89
C GLU A 66 -2.35 2.96 31.79
N ARG A 67 -2.50 1.82 31.11
CA ARG A 67 -1.42 0.85 30.84
C ARG A 67 -0.82 0.96 29.44
N GLY A 68 -1.27 1.93 28.65
CA GLY A 68 -0.77 2.21 27.31
C GLY A 68 -1.18 1.19 26.24
N GLY A 69 -2.20 0.36 26.49
CA GLY A 69 -2.62 -0.70 25.57
C GLY A 69 -1.76 -1.97 25.63
N GLU A 70 -2.10 -2.93 24.78
CA GLU A 70 -1.44 -4.24 24.66
C GLU A 70 -0.66 -4.37 23.35
N ASP A 71 -0.96 -3.51 22.38
CA ASP A 71 -0.30 -3.45 21.08
C ASP A 71 1.10 -2.82 21.20
N ALA A 72 2.00 -3.26 20.34
CA ALA A 72 3.33 -2.70 20.16
C ALA A 72 3.64 -2.63 18.66
N PHE A 73 4.57 -1.76 18.27
CA PHE A 73 5.05 -1.70 16.90
C PHE A 73 6.51 -1.26 16.89
N PHE A 74 7.20 -1.51 15.78
CA PHE A 74 8.44 -0.82 15.48
C PHE A 74 8.52 -0.46 14.00
N VAL A 75 9.27 0.61 13.71
CA VAL A 75 9.59 1.05 12.36
C VAL A 75 11.09 1.22 12.28
N SER A 76 11.72 0.75 11.20
CA SER A 76 13.15 0.91 10.97
C SER A 76 13.41 1.25 9.51
N ASN A 77 14.43 2.05 9.22
CA ASN A 77 14.81 2.38 7.84
C ASN A 77 15.86 1.41 7.27
N PHE A 78 16.15 0.31 7.97
CA PHE A 78 17.17 -0.65 7.58
C PHE A 78 16.86 -1.22 6.17
N LYS A 79 17.80 -1.12 5.22
CA LYS A 79 17.72 -1.53 3.77
C LYS A 79 16.32 -1.45 3.18
N GLY A 80 15.82 -0.23 3.01
CA GLY A 80 14.57 0.01 2.30
C GLY A 80 13.34 0.09 3.19
N GLY A 81 13.42 -0.28 4.47
CA GLY A 81 12.46 0.11 5.50
C GLY A 81 11.51 -1.00 5.96
N VAL A 82 11.24 -0.99 7.27
CA VAL A 82 10.63 -2.04 8.07
C VAL A 82 9.45 -1.51 8.84
N ILE A 83 8.32 -2.21 8.80
CA ILE A 83 7.19 -1.94 9.69
C ILE A 83 6.76 -3.25 10.34
N ALA A 84 6.58 -3.25 11.65
CA ALA A 84 6.04 -4.39 12.36
C ALA A 84 5.06 -3.96 13.44
N VAL A 85 4.03 -4.76 13.66
CA VAL A 85 3.02 -4.58 14.70
C VAL A 85 2.83 -5.90 15.44
N ALA A 86 2.62 -5.84 16.75
CA ALA A 86 2.27 -6.97 17.58
C ALA A 86 1.09 -6.63 18.49
N ASP A 87 0.00 -7.37 18.37
CA ASP A 87 -1.20 -7.28 19.21
C ASP A 87 -1.07 -8.25 20.39
N GLY A 88 -0.93 -7.72 21.61
CA GLY A 88 -0.80 -8.50 22.83
C GLY A 88 -2.12 -9.16 23.26
N VAL A 89 -2.07 -10.45 23.63
CA VAL A 89 -3.28 -11.20 23.95
C VAL A 89 -3.80 -10.86 25.35
N SER A 90 -4.94 -10.18 25.42
CA SER A 90 -5.58 -9.74 26.68
C SER A 90 -5.85 -10.84 27.74
N GLY A 91 -6.06 -12.09 27.32
CA GLY A 91 -6.37 -13.20 28.22
C GLY A 91 -5.29 -13.53 29.26
N TRP A 92 -4.05 -13.07 29.06
CA TRP A 92 -2.98 -13.24 30.05
C TRP A 92 -3.23 -12.51 31.38
N ALA A 93 -4.07 -11.46 31.36
CA ALA A 93 -4.46 -10.75 32.58
C ALA A 93 -5.16 -11.66 33.59
N GLU A 94 -5.91 -12.68 33.14
CA GLU A 94 -6.61 -13.65 34.01
C GLU A 94 -5.63 -14.53 34.80
N GLN A 95 -4.37 -14.62 34.34
CA GLN A 95 -3.30 -15.37 34.98
C GLN A 95 -2.34 -14.46 35.78
N ASN A 96 -2.73 -13.21 36.05
CA ASN A 96 -1.90 -12.19 36.69
C ASN A 96 -0.59 -11.90 35.90
N VAL A 97 -0.63 -12.02 34.58
CA VAL A 97 0.47 -11.67 33.67
C VAL A 97 0.06 -10.41 32.91
N ASP A 98 0.93 -9.40 32.85
CA ASP A 98 0.66 -8.18 32.08
C ASP A 98 0.68 -8.50 30.57
N PRO A 99 -0.47 -8.41 29.88
CA PRO A 99 -0.59 -8.80 28.47
C PRO A 99 0.19 -7.89 27.50
N SER A 100 0.67 -6.74 27.96
CA SER A 100 1.44 -5.80 27.15
C SER A 100 2.95 -6.09 27.12
N LEU A 101 3.47 -6.84 28.09
CA LEU A 101 4.92 -7.05 28.22
C LEU A 101 5.48 -7.89 27.06
N PHE A 102 4.78 -8.96 26.69
CA PHE A 102 5.23 -9.86 25.63
C PHE A 102 5.31 -9.16 24.27
N SER A 103 4.26 -8.44 23.85
CA SER A 103 4.23 -7.72 22.57
C SER A 103 5.29 -6.62 22.51
N LYS A 104 5.46 -5.85 23.58
CA LYS A 104 6.46 -4.78 23.68
C LYS A 104 7.89 -5.33 23.63
N GLU A 105 8.19 -6.39 24.39
CA GLU A 105 9.51 -7.02 24.37
C GLU A 105 9.79 -7.71 23.03
N LEU A 106 8.79 -8.39 22.44
CA LEU A 106 8.92 -8.99 21.11
C LEU A 106 9.30 -7.96 20.05
N MET A 107 8.63 -6.80 20.03
CA MET A 107 8.94 -5.72 19.09
C MET A 107 10.28 -5.04 19.38
N ALA A 108 10.68 -4.90 20.65
CA ALA A 108 11.99 -4.39 21.02
C ALA A 108 13.12 -5.33 20.55
N ASN A 109 12.97 -6.63 20.77
CA ASN A 109 13.92 -7.63 20.29
C ASN A 109 13.98 -7.66 18.77
N ALA A 110 12.83 -7.63 18.07
CA ALA A 110 12.78 -7.56 16.62
C ALA A 110 13.48 -6.29 16.10
N SER A 111 13.24 -5.13 16.73
CA SER A 111 13.96 -3.89 16.38
C SER A 111 15.47 -4.03 16.53
N SER A 112 15.95 -4.68 17.60
CA SER A 112 17.39 -4.88 17.83
C SER A 112 18.03 -5.89 16.87
N LEU A 113 17.27 -6.89 16.43
CA LEU A 113 17.73 -7.99 15.59
C LEU A 113 17.54 -7.72 14.09
N VAL A 114 16.83 -6.64 13.72
CA VAL A 114 16.56 -6.34 12.31
C VAL A 114 17.85 -6.23 11.49
N GLY A 115 18.95 -5.78 12.12
CA GLY A 115 20.31 -5.65 11.58
C GLY A 115 21.15 -6.93 11.51
N ASP A 116 20.68 -8.02 12.13
CA ASP A 116 21.46 -9.23 12.34
C ASP A 116 21.70 -9.99 11.02
N LEU A 117 22.95 -10.39 10.78
CA LEU A 117 23.35 -11.07 9.55
C LEU A 117 22.65 -12.42 9.37
N GLU A 118 22.32 -13.12 10.44
CA GLU A 118 21.58 -14.38 10.39
C GLU A 118 20.08 -14.15 10.13
N VAL A 119 19.54 -12.98 10.50
CA VAL A 119 18.17 -12.61 10.13
C VAL A 119 18.07 -12.43 8.61
N ASN A 120 19.09 -11.84 8.00
CA ASN A 120 19.20 -11.66 6.55
C ASN A 120 17.89 -11.16 5.90
N TYR A 121 17.23 -10.17 6.52
CA TYR A 121 15.97 -9.59 6.02
C TYR A 121 14.76 -10.53 5.93
N ASP A 122 14.84 -11.74 6.49
CA ASP A 122 13.70 -12.67 6.51
C ASP A 122 12.77 -12.35 7.70
N PRO A 123 11.51 -11.94 7.47
CA PRO A 123 10.59 -11.59 8.55
C PRO A 123 10.29 -12.76 9.49
N GLN A 124 10.29 -14.00 8.99
CA GLN A 124 10.05 -15.18 9.82
C GLN A 124 11.26 -15.51 10.69
N ILE A 125 12.48 -15.35 10.19
CA ILE A 125 13.69 -15.52 11.00
C ILE A 125 13.77 -14.41 12.05
N LEU A 126 13.44 -13.17 11.66
CA LEU A 126 13.40 -12.03 12.58
C LEU A 126 12.46 -12.29 13.76
N ILE A 127 11.21 -12.67 13.49
CA ILE A 127 10.23 -12.97 14.55
C ILE A 127 10.63 -14.19 15.37
N ARG A 128 11.20 -15.24 14.76
CA ARG A 128 11.67 -16.41 15.51
C ARG A 128 12.82 -16.07 16.46
N LYS A 129 13.82 -15.29 16.02
CA LYS A 129 14.91 -14.84 16.88
C LYS A 129 14.42 -13.87 17.95
N ALA A 130 13.53 -12.94 17.60
CA ALA A 130 12.92 -12.02 18.56
C ALA A 130 12.13 -12.76 19.65
N HIS A 131 11.31 -13.74 19.26
CA HIS A 131 10.56 -14.59 20.17
C HIS A 131 11.49 -15.42 21.06
N ALA A 132 12.56 -16.00 20.52
CA ALA A 132 13.53 -16.75 21.31
C ALA A 132 14.27 -15.87 22.34
N ALA A 133 14.42 -14.58 22.04
CA ALA A 133 14.99 -13.59 22.95
C ALA A 133 13.96 -13.00 23.94
N THR A 134 12.66 -13.21 23.74
CA THR A 134 11.61 -12.68 24.61
C THR A 134 11.48 -13.53 25.88
N GLY A 135 11.75 -12.91 27.03
CA GLY A 135 11.64 -13.54 28.34
C GLY A 135 10.29 -13.31 29.05
N SER A 136 9.53 -12.30 28.65
CA SER A 136 8.21 -12.01 29.21
C SER A 136 7.26 -13.18 28.95
N LYS A 137 6.46 -13.52 29.97
CA LYS A 137 5.34 -14.45 29.78
C LYS A 137 4.23 -13.74 29.02
N GLY A 138 3.66 -14.41 28.03
CA GLY A 138 2.56 -13.86 27.24
C GLY A 138 2.46 -14.49 25.86
N SER A 139 1.66 -13.86 25.01
CA SER A 139 1.57 -14.14 23.59
C SER A 139 1.12 -12.88 22.87
N ALA A 140 1.49 -12.76 21.59
CA ALA A 140 1.03 -11.70 20.71
C ALA A 140 0.84 -12.23 19.29
N THR A 141 -0.05 -11.60 18.53
CA THR A 141 -0.14 -11.78 17.08
C THR A 141 0.73 -10.73 16.42
N ALA A 142 1.78 -11.13 15.70
CA ALA A 142 2.72 -10.19 15.06
C ALA A 142 2.57 -10.20 13.53
N SER A 143 2.54 -9.01 12.92
CA SER A 143 2.73 -8.78 11.49
C SER A 143 4.03 -8.01 11.27
N VAL A 144 4.77 -8.40 10.24
CA VAL A 144 6.01 -7.72 9.82
C VAL A 144 5.93 -7.53 8.31
N GLU A 145 6.02 -6.29 7.88
CA GLU A 145 5.97 -5.88 6.48
C GLU A 145 7.34 -5.28 6.12
N LEU A 146 8.05 -6.03 5.28
CA LEU A 146 9.45 -5.81 4.93
C LEU A 146 9.83 -6.76 3.79
N VAL A 147 10.02 -6.31 2.55
CA VAL A 147 10.74 -7.19 1.62
C VAL A 147 11.52 -6.45 0.53
N GLU A 148 12.83 -6.66 0.51
CA GLU A 148 13.60 -6.52 -0.72
C GLU A 148 12.98 -7.41 -1.82
N GLY A 149 12.76 -6.84 -3.00
CA GLY A 149 12.07 -7.50 -4.10
C GLY A 149 10.58 -7.16 -4.20
N ASP A 150 9.98 -6.53 -3.17
CA ASP A 150 8.60 -6.06 -3.24
C ASP A 150 8.42 -5.06 -4.37
N THR A 151 7.33 -5.22 -5.12
CA THR A 151 6.96 -4.31 -6.20
C THR A 151 5.78 -3.46 -5.76
N ILE A 152 6.03 -2.17 -5.61
CA ILE A 152 5.04 -1.17 -5.24
C ILE A 152 4.43 -0.62 -6.53
N VAL A 153 3.10 -0.67 -6.64
CA VAL A 153 2.35 -0.03 -7.72
C VAL A 153 1.53 1.11 -7.16
N MET A 154 1.72 2.29 -7.73
CA MET A 154 0.91 3.48 -7.49
C MET A 154 0.29 3.91 -8.82
N GLY A 155 -0.89 4.53 -8.76
CA GLY A 155 -1.53 5.06 -9.96
C GLY A 155 -2.69 5.99 -9.66
N SER A 156 -3.15 6.72 -10.67
CA SER A 156 -4.40 7.48 -10.61
C SER A 156 -5.62 6.56 -10.58
N ASP A 157 -6.80 7.13 -10.34
CA ASP A 157 -8.07 6.42 -10.49
C ASP A 157 -8.22 5.83 -11.90
N GLY A 158 -7.72 6.49 -12.94
CA GLY A 158 -7.66 5.93 -14.30
C GLY A 158 -7.05 4.53 -14.41
N LEU A 159 -6.07 4.16 -13.56
CA LEU A 159 -5.55 2.79 -13.47
C LEU A 159 -6.56 1.87 -12.77
N PHE A 160 -6.94 2.20 -11.53
CA PHE A 160 -7.69 1.29 -10.67
C PHE A 160 -9.17 1.17 -11.01
N ASP A 161 -9.72 2.13 -11.76
CA ASP A 161 -11.08 2.09 -12.29
C ASP A 161 -11.19 1.15 -13.49
N ASN A 162 -10.06 0.83 -14.14
CA ASN A 162 -10.00 0.09 -15.40
C ASN A 162 -9.22 -1.23 -15.32
N VAL A 163 -8.53 -1.55 -14.23
CA VAL A 163 -7.73 -2.79 -14.10
C VAL A 163 -8.02 -3.47 -12.78
N PHE A 164 -8.28 -4.78 -12.81
CA PHE A 164 -8.49 -5.56 -11.59
C PHE A 164 -7.18 -5.89 -10.89
N ASP A 165 -7.20 -6.02 -9.57
CA ASP A 165 -6.01 -6.38 -8.77
C ASP A 165 -5.32 -7.65 -9.30
N GLY A 166 -6.08 -8.67 -9.70
CA GLY A 166 -5.52 -9.90 -10.29
C GLY A 166 -4.77 -9.68 -11.61
N GLU A 167 -5.22 -8.71 -12.42
CA GLU A 167 -4.54 -8.33 -13.67
C GLU A 167 -3.29 -7.49 -13.38
N ILE A 168 -3.33 -6.67 -12.32
CA ILE A 168 -2.15 -5.97 -11.82
C ILE A 168 -1.08 -7.00 -11.42
N VAL A 169 -1.42 -7.97 -10.55
CA VAL A 169 -0.50 -9.06 -10.15
C VAL A 169 0.07 -9.76 -11.38
N SER A 170 -0.79 -10.18 -12.31
CA SER A 170 -0.39 -10.97 -13.48
C SER A 170 0.56 -10.18 -14.41
N THR A 171 0.28 -8.88 -14.59
CA THR A 171 1.11 -8.00 -15.40
C THR A 171 2.49 -7.80 -14.77
N LEU A 172 2.54 -7.55 -13.46
CA LEU A 172 3.82 -7.44 -12.74
C LEU A 172 4.62 -8.74 -12.80
N ALA A 173 3.97 -9.90 -12.63
CA ALA A 173 4.64 -11.20 -12.68
C ALA A 173 5.23 -11.52 -14.06
N ALA A 174 4.70 -10.93 -15.14
CA ALA A 174 5.19 -11.13 -16.50
C ALA A 174 6.39 -10.22 -16.86
N HIS A 175 6.73 -9.23 -16.03
CA HIS A 175 7.77 -8.24 -16.34
C HIS A 175 8.78 -8.16 -15.19
N SER A 176 10.06 -8.43 -15.48
CA SER A 176 11.15 -8.26 -14.53
C SER A 176 11.63 -6.81 -14.39
N ASP A 177 11.35 -5.98 -15.40
CA ASP A 177 11.71 -4.56 -15.42
C ASP A 177 10.51 -3.68 -15.04
N VAL A 178 10.71 -2.80 -14.06
CA VAL A 178 9.63 -1.97 -13.50
C VAL A 178 9.12 -0.92 -14.48
N VAL A 179 9.95 -0.45 -15.44
CA VAL A 179 9.54 0.53 -16.45
C VAL A 179 8.62 -0.14 -17.47
N GLU A 180 8.97 -1.33 -17.93
CA GLU A 180 8.10 -2.12 -18.82
C GLU A 180 6.81 -2.55 -18.10
N ALA A 181 6.89 -2.91 -16.82
CA ALA A 181 5.71 -3.23 -16.01
C ALA A 181 4.74 -2.04 -15.89
N ALA A 182 5.26 -0.83 -15.59
CA ALA A 182 4.45 0.38 -15.49
C ALA A 182 3.77 0.72 -16.82
N LYS A 183 4.51 0.62 -17.92
CA LYS A 183 4.00 0.83 -19.28
C LYS A 183 2.94 -0.20 -19.67
N ALA A 184 3.14 -1.47 -19.33
CA ALA A 184 2.18 -2.53 -19.58
C ALA A 184 0.86 -2.29 -18.83
N LEU A 185 0.93 -1.92 -17.55
CA LEU A 185 -0.24 -1.56 -16.74
C LEU A 185 -0.99 -0.35 -17.29
N ALA A 186 -0.27 0.71 -17.70
CA ALA A 186 -0.88 1.89 -18.28
C ALA A 186 -1.60 1.58 -19.62
N ASN A 187 -0.99 0.76 -20.46
CA ASN A 187 -1.60 0.32 -21.72
C ASN A 187 -2.83 -0.57 -21.48
N LEU A 188 -2.76 -1.47 -20.49
CA LEU A 188 -3.89 -2.32 -20.11
C LEU A 188 -5.08 -1.47 -19.64
N ALA A 189 -4.84 -0.53 -18.73
CA ALA A 189 -5.86 0.41 -18.26
C ALA A 189 -6.46 1.23 -19.41
N SER A 190 -5.64 1.70 -20.35
CA SER A 190 -6.09 2.47 -21.51
C SER A 190 -6.94 1.65 -22.47
N ASN A 191 -6.57 0.39 -22.72
CA ASN A 191 -7.37 -0.51 -23.55
C ASN A 191 -8.74 -0.80 -22.90
N HIS A 192 -8.75 -1.05 -21.59
CA HIS A 192 -9.98 -1.28 -20.85
C HIS A 192 -10.85 -0.02 -20.78
N SER A 193 -10.26 1.17 -20.62
CA SER A 193 -10.99 2.44 -20.58
C SER A 193 -11.77 2.73 -21.86
N LEU A 194 -11.26 2.24 -23.00
CA LEU A 194 -11.88 2.37 -24.33
C LEU A 194 -12.90 1.26 -24.65
N ASP A 195 -12.96 0.17 -23.89
CA ASP A 195 -13.90 -0.92 -24.14
C ASP A 195 -15.24 -0.68 -23.44
N SER A 196 -16.25 -0.28 -24.24
CA SER A 196 -17.63 -0.08 -23.79
C SER A 196 -18.35 -1.34 -23.25
N ARG A 197 -17.82 -2.54 -23.52
CA ARG A 197 -18.40 -3.81 -23.07
C ARG A 197 -17.71 -4.37 -21.85
N PHE A 198 -16.54 -3.84 -21.48
CA PHE A 198 -15.78 -4.31 -20.34
C PHE A 198 -16.52 -4.03 -19.04
N ASP A 199 -16.65 -5.03 -18.18
CA ASP A 199 -17.28 -4.88 -16.87
C ASP A 199 -16.23 -4.40 -15.86
N SER A 200 -15.85 -3.13 -15.99
CA SER A 200 -14.73 -2.52 -15.25
C SER A 200 -14.96 -2.47 -13.73
N PRO A 201 -13.89 -2.41 -12.91
CA PRO A 201 -13.99 -2.12 -11.48
C PRO A 201 -14.90 -0.92 -11.18
N TYR A 202 -14.77 0.17 -11.95
CA TYR A 202 -15.62 1.35 -11.83
C TYR A 202 -17.11 1.03 -12.01
N THR A 203 -17.49 0.32 -13.07
CA THR A 203 -18.92 0.01 -13.31
C THR A 203 -19.48 -0.99 -12.30
N ILE A 204 -18.67 -1.95 -11.83
CA ILE A 204 -19.05 -2.85 -10.73
C ILE A 204 -19.34 -2.04 -9.46
N GLU A 205 -18.46 -1.12 -9.09
CA GLU A 205 -18.64 -0.28 -7.92
C GLU A 205 -19.86 0.64 -8.06
N ALA A 206 -20.02 1.30 -9.22
CA ALA A 206 -21.18 2.14 -9.51
C ALA A 206 -22.50 1.38 -9.32
N ARG A 207 -22.59 0.15 -9.84
CA ARG A 207 -23.78 -0.70 -9.66
C ARG A 207 -24.01 -1.10 -8.20
N SER A 208 -22.96 -1.38 -7.45
CA SER A 208 -23.08 -1.68 -6.01
C SER A 208 -23.66 -0.51 -5.20
N LYS A 209 -23.42 0.73 -5.66
CA LYS A 209 -23.97 1.97 -5.12
C LYS A 209 -25.35 2.35 -5.67
N GLY A 210 -25.97 1.47 -6.47
CA GLY A 210 -27.28 1.70 -7.08
C GLY A 210 -27.26 2.60 -8.33
N LEU A 211 -26.08 2.97 -8.84
CA LEU A 211 -25.90 3.72 -10.08
C LEU A 211 -25.86 2.74 -11.26
N ASP A 212 -26.96 2.06 -11.50
CA ASP A 212 -27.13 1.10 -12.61
C ASP A 212 -28.07 1.66 -13.68
N VAL A 213 -28.22 0.93 -14.79
CA VAL A 213 -29.17 1.31 -15.84
C VAL A 213 -30.62 1.37 -15.30
N PRO A 214 -31.48 2.21 -15.89
CA PRO A 214 -32.90 2.28 -15.53
C PRO A 214 -33.58 0.92 -15.49
N PHE A 215 -34.56 0.76 -14.59
CA PHE A 215 -35.24 -0.52 -14.32
C PHE A 215 -35.75 -1.23 -15.58
N TRP A 216 -36.29 -0.51 -16.56
CA TRP A 216 -36.75 -1.08 -17.82
C TRP A 216 -35.63 -1.70 -18.66
N LYS A 217 -34.42 -1.14 -18.66
CA LYS A 217 -33.23 -1.73 -19.31
C LYS A 217 -32.71 -2.94 -18.53
N LYS A 218 -32.79 -2.89 -17.19
CA LYS A 218 -32.42 -4.01 -16.32
C LYS A 218 -33.34 -5.23 -16.55
N PHE A 219 -34.63 -5.00 -16.76
CA PHE A 219 -35.59 -6.05 -17.11
C PHE A 219 -35.27 -6.70 -18.48
N LEU A 220 -34.61 -5.97 -19.38
CA LEU A 220 -34.09 -6.49 -20.66
C LEU A 220 -32.72 -7.18 -20.52
N GLY A 221 -32.22 -7.38 -19.29
CA GLY A 221 -30.93 -8.02 -19.02
C GLY A 221 -29.72 -7.12 -19.24
N MET A 222 -29.91 -5.82 -19.48
CA MET A 222 -28.81 -4.87 -19.63
C MET A 222 -28.29 -4.44 -18.24
N LYS A 223 -26.98 -4.17 -18.16
CA LYS A 223 -26.32 -3.60 -16.99
C LYS A 223 -25.43 -2.45 -17.43
N LEU A 224 -25.08 -1.54 -16.51
CA LEU A 224 -24.05 -0.53 -16.79
C LEU A 224 -22.73 -1.26 -17.06
N THR A 225 -22.13 -1.07 -18.23
CA THR A 225 -20.81 -1.61 -18.60
C THR A 225 -19.96 -0.53 -19.24
N GLY A 226 -18.67 -0.79 -19.35
CA GLY A 226 -17.69 0.07 -20.00
C GLY A 226 -16.50 0.37 -19.09
N GLY A 227 -15.35 0.62 -19.69
CA GLY A 227 -14.26 1.33 -19.03
C GLY A 227 -14.61 2.80 -18.72
N LYS A 228 -13.82 3.41 -17.84
CA LYS A 228 -13.89 4.83 -17.50
C LYS A 228 -12.76 5.56 -18.24
N LEU A 229 -13.13 6.38 -19.23
CA LEU A 229 -12.17 7.20 -19.97
C LEU A 229 -11.60 8.29 -19.06
N ASP A 230 -10.32 8.20 -18.70
CA ASP A 230 -9.69 9.05 -17.69
C ASP A 230 -8.17 9.19 -17.94
N ASP A 231 -7.55 10.15 -17.26
CA ASP A 231 -6.09 10.28 -17.25
C ASP A 231 -5.47 9.11 -16.46
N ILE A 232 -4.54 8.40 -17.11
CA ILE A 232 -3.89 7.21 -16.55
C ILE A 232 -2.45 7.55 -16.18
N THR A 233 -2.15 7.52 -14.89
CA THR A 233 -0.79 7.59 -14.35
C THR A 233 -0.48 6.28 -13.65
N VAL A 234 0.68 5.70 -13.93
CA VAL A 234 1.17 4.47 -13.26
C VAL A 234 2.63 4.67 -12.89
N ILE A 235 2.96 4.33 -11.65
CA ILE A 235 4.32 4.28 -11.11
C ILE A 235 4.52 2.87 -10.55
N VAL A 236 5.61 2.22 -10.98
CA VAL A 236 6.03 0.94 -10.43
C VAL A 236 7.43 1.13 -9.86
N GLY A 237 7.62 0.75 -8.61
CA GLY A 237 8.92 0.76 -7.93
C GLY A 237 9.20 -0.61 -7.34
N GLN A 238 10.47 -1.01 -7.31
CA GLN A 238 10.90 -2.21 -6.60
C GLN A 238 11.77 -1.84 -5.42
N VAL A 239 11.52 -2.44 -4.26
CA VAL A 239 12.36 -2.32 -3.08
C VAL A 239 13.66 -3.08 -3.36
N ILE A 240 14.80 -2.40 -3.45
CA ILE A 240 16.12 -3.01 -3.72
C ILE A 240 17.08 -2.79 -2.55
N THR A 241 17.94 -3.77 -2.26
CA THR A 241 19.05 -3.57 -1.32
C THR A 241 20.16 -2.74 -1.95
N SER A 242 20.63 -1.72 -1.24
CA SER A 242 21.85 -1.00 -1.62
C SER A 242 23.09 -1.78 -1.20
N ALA A 243 23.99 -2.08 -2.14
CA ALA A 243 25.29 -2.67 -1.81
C ALA A 243 26.15 -1.65 -1.06
N ALA A 244 26.60 -2.04 0.14
CA ALA A 244 27.52 -1.27 0.96
C ALA A 244 28.75 -0.85 0.13
N SER A 245 29.08 0.45 0.17
CA SER A 245 30.31 0.95 -0.44
C SER A 245 31.52 0.23 0.18
N PRO A 246 32.49 -0.24 -0.61
CA PRO A 246 33.79 -0.63 -0.07
C PRO A 246 34.37 0.60 0.63
N GLN A 247 34.66 0.49 1.93
CA GLN A 247 35.47 1.50 2.59
C GLN A 247 36.85 1.47 1.92
N LEU A 248 37.22 2.57 1.26
CA LEU A 248 38.60 2.78 0.84
C LEU A 248 39.45 2.93 2.11
N THR A 249 40.23 1.90 2.41
CA THR A 249 41.39 1.96 3.31
C THR A 249 42.55 2.70 2.64
#